data_AF-A0A931DXM0-F1
#
_entry.id   AF-A0A931DXM0-F1
#
_cell.length_a   1.000
_cell.length_b   1.000
_cell.length_c   1.000
_cell.angle_alpha   90.00
_cell.angle_beta   90.00
_cell.angle_gamma   90.00
#
_symmetry.space_group_name_H-M   'P 1'
#
loop_
_entity.id
_entity.type
_entity.pdbx_description
1 polymer ?
#
loop_
_entity_poly.entity_id
_entity_poly.type
_entity_poly.pdbx_seq_one_letter_code
_entity_poly.pdbx_strand_id
1 'polypeptide(L)'
;MENIFRRLDFVIKKADEVTEHFHKNELDEVTMFCMCILDRLNFASQSLKILVFNFYKKTKVDYGSGIILRAVLLDYLIVLNALDIYGKNLKDPQTCYKELKNFTLMMLCDSVRNTLDYFETLENRLPQEVLSNMYKNLVKMNPSCFEEYSFDGSKPIIKMTNFRSPKQMFNVLLTSRELQSYKSIYDAYLFYSKYDHFGNMFYGLSRIKPADQLANIDKAVTAFPKSLMFIIVILNSLYPKDELIQNKLYETMSFIDEIENLAPHSSKRTSE
;
A
#
# COMPACT_ATOMS: atom_id res chain seq x y z
N MET A 1 16.86 -15.90 -0.28
CA MET A 1 16.21 -15.54 -1.56
C MET A 1 14.96 -16.36 -1.82
N GLU A 2 14.99 -17.69 -1.65
CA GLU A 2 13.82 -18.55 -1.84
C GLU A 2 12.59 -18.04 -1.08
N ASN A 3 12.74 -17.71 0.21
CA ASN A 3 11.65 -17.14 1.01
C ASN A 3 11.11 -15.80 0.47
N ILE A 4 11.98 -14.96 -0.11
CA ILE A 4 11.56 -13.70 -0.74
C ILE A 4 10.67 -14.02 -1.93
N PHE A 5 11.16 -14.84 -2.86
CA PHE A 5 10.40 -15.20 -4.07
C PHE A 5 9.09 -15.91 -3.74
N ARG A 6 9.11 -16.80 -2.76
CA ARG A 6 7.92 -17.48 -2.27
C ARG A 6 6.83 -16.49 -1.82
N ARG A 7 7.19 -15.47 -1.02
CA ARG A 7 6.25 -14.43 -0.57
C ARG A 7 5.75 -13.55 -1.71
N LEU A 8 6.64 -13.15 -2.62
CA LEU A 8 6.28 -12.33 -3.77
C LEU A 8 5.35 -13.07 -4.73
N ASP A 9 5.64 -14.34 -5.04
CA ASP A 9 4.83 -15.17 -5.94
C ASP A 9 3.46 -15.46 -5.36
N PHE A 10 3.38 -15.68 -4.05
CA PHE A 10 2.10 -15.80 -3.36
C PHE A 10 1.26 -14.54 -3.54
N VAL A 11 1.85 -13.36 -3.28
CA VAL A 11 1.15 -12.08 -3.33
C VAL A 11 0.71 -11.73 -4.76
N ILE A 12 1.56 -11.96 -5.77
CA ILE A 12 1.21 -11.75 -7.19
C ILE A 12 -0.04 -12.58 -7.51
N LYS A 13 0.03 -13.90 -7.30
CA LYS A 13 -1.06 -14.82 -7.63
C LYS A 13 -2.37 -14.44 -6.92
N LYS A 14 -2.31 -14.14 -5.62
CA LYS A 14 -3.53 -13.85 -4.85
C LYS A 14 -4.11 -12.48 -5.11
N ALA A 15 -3.27 -11.48 -5.37
CA ALA A 15 -3.75 -10.17 -5.79
C ALA A 15 -4.46 -10.25 -7.15
N ASP A 16 -3.88 -10.96 -8.14
CA ASP A 16 -4.52 -11.16 -9.45
C ASP A 16 -5.89 -11.84 -9.32
N GLU A 17 -5.97 -12.94 -8.57
CA GLU A 17 -7.21 -13.69 -8.34
C GLU A 17 -8.32 -12.80 -7.71
N VAL A 18 -7.97 -11.89 -6.80
CA VAL A 18 -8.93 -10.98 -6.17
C VAL A 18 -9.30 -9.84 -7.11
N THR A 19 -8.34 -9.19 -7.79
CA THR A 19 -8.62 -8.10 -8.72
C THR A 19 -9.50 -8.58 -9.88
N GLU A 20 -9.22 -9.76 -10.46
CA GLU A 20 -10.03 -10.33 -11.55
C GLU A 20 -11.49 -10.55 -11.16
N HIS A 21 -11.74 -10.95 -9.91
CA HIS A 21 -13.09 -11.17 -9.37
C HIS A 21 -13.93 -9.89 -9.35
N PHE A 22 -13.30 -8.73 -9.12
CA PHE A 22 -14.00 -7.44 -9.05
C PHE A 22 -13.97 -6.62 -10.35
N HIS A 23 -13.23 -7.04 -11.39
CA HIS A 23 -12.99 -6.24 -12.60
C HIS A 23 -14.27 -5.76 -13.33
N LYS A 24 -15.40 -6.47 -13.20
CA LYS A 24 -16.65 -6.16 -13.93
C LYS A 24 -17.72 -5.46 -13.09
N ASN A 25 -17.44 -5.15 -11.83
CA ASN A 25 -18.44 -4.61 -10.91
C ASN A 25 -18.32 -3.09 -10.82
N GLU A 26 -19.45 -2.40 -10.63
CA GLU A 26 -19.41 -1.04 -10.09
C GLU A 26 -18.89 -1.10 -8.66
N LEU A 27 -17.74 -0.46 -8.42
CA LEU A 27 -17.06 -0.51 -7.13
C LEU A 27 -17.42 0.72 -6.31
N ASP A 28 -17.86 0.51 -5.07
CA ASP A 28 -17.88 1.57 -4.07
C ASP A 28 -16.45 2.05 -3.74
N GLU A 29 -16.34 3.15 -3.00
CA GLU A 29 -15.06 3.80 -2.72
C GLU A 29 -14.13 2.96 -1.83
N VAL A 30 -14.67 2.11 -0.95
CA VAL A 30 -13.86 1.21 -0.11
C VAL A 30 -13.31 0.07 -0.95
N THR A 31 -14.13 -0.51 -1.81
CA THR A 31 -13.75 -1.58 -2.73
C THR A 31 -12.76 -1.09 -3.78
N MET A 32 -12.99 0.09 -4.37
CA MET A 32 -12.05 0.75 -5.28
C MET A 32 -10.69 1.00 -4.63
N PHE A 33 -10.68 1.52 -3.40
CA PHE A 33 -9.45 1.68 -2.63
C PHE A 33 -8.71 0.35 -2.45
N CYS A 34 -9.42 -0.72 -2.08
CA CYS A 34 -8.81 -2.05 -1.92
C CYS A 34 -8.20 -2.55 -3.23
N MET A 35 -8.89 -2.39 -4.36
CA MET A 35 -8.37 -2.79 -5.67
C MET A 35 -7.12 -2.00 -6.05
N CYS A 36 -7.11 -0.67 -5.87
CA CYS A 36 -5.93 0.15 -6.16
C CYS A 36 -4.70 -0.29 -5.35
N ILE A 37 -4.88 -0.65 -4.07
CA ILE A 37 -3.77 -1.14 -3.23
C ILE A 37 -3.34 -2.55 -3.66
N LEU A 38 -4.27 -3.44 -4.03
CA LEU A 38 -3.94 -4.79 -4.52
C LEU A 38 -3.13 -4.73 -5.82
N ASP A 39 -3.56 -3.92 -6.79
CA ASP A 39 -2.85 -3.74 -8.05
C ASP A 39 -1.43 -3.21 -7.82
N ARG A 40 -1.31 -2.20 -6.94
CA ARG A 40 0.00 -1.64 -6.60
C ARG A 40 0.88 -2.66 -5.87
N LEU A 41 0.31 -3.45 -4.97
CA LEU A 41 1.02 -4.53 -4.27
C LEU A 41 1.47 -5.63 -5.23
N ASN A 42 0.64 -5.97 -6.23
CA ASN A 42 0.98 -6.90 -7.29
C ASN A 42 2.16 -6.38 -8.13
N PHE A 43 2.04 -5.18 -8.72
CA PHE A 43 3.09 -4.59 -9.56
C PHE A 43 4.40 -4.42 -8.79
N ALA A 44 4.33 -4.01 -7.53
CA ALA A 44 5.49 -3.92 -6.64
C ALA A 44 6.13 -5.29 -6.43
N SER A 45 5.34 -6.34 -6.25
CA SER A 45 5.84 -7.70 -6.06
C SER A 45 6.53 -8.24 -7.31
N GLN A 46 5.93 -8.05 -8.49
CA GLN A 46 6.54 -8.43 -9.77
C GLN A 46 7.88 -7.70 -10.00
N SER A 47 7.85 -6.38 -9.81
CA SER A 47 9.03 -5.52 -9.98
C SER A 47 10.15 -5.89 -9.02
N LEU A 48 9.82 -6.08 -7.73
CA LEU A 48 10.79 -6.47 -6.72
C LEU A 48 11.36 -7.87 -6.98
N LYS A 49 10.56 -8.80 -7.49
CA LYS A 49 11.04 -10.15 -7.89
C LYS A 49 12.12 -10.04 -8.96
N ILE A 50 11.87 -9.24 -10.00
CA ILE A 50 12.85 -9.00 -11.09
C ILE A 50 14.13 -8.37 -10.54
N LEU A 51 14.01 -7.40 -9.64
CA LEU A 51 15.16 -6.74 -9.02
C LEU A 51 15.96 -7.71 -8.13
N VAL A 52 15.31 -8.43 -7.23
CA VAL A 52 15.96 -9.39 -6.32
C VAL A 52 16.65 -10.51 -7.09
N PHE A 53 16.07 -10.98 -8.20
CA PHE A 53 16.73 -11.95 -9.08
C PHE A 53 18.06 -11.45 -9.65
N ASN A 54 18.17 -10.14 -9.89
CA ASN A 54 19.38 -9.51 -10.41
C ASN A 54 20.32 -8.97 -9.33
N PHE A 55 19.99 -9.15 -8.05
CA PHE A 55 20.68 -8.51 -6.93
C PHE A 55 22.19 -8.83 -6.89
N TYR A 56 22.56 -10.10 -7.01
CA TYR A 56 23.96 -10.54 -7.01
C TYR A 56 24.73 -10.13 -8.27
N LYS A 57 24.03 -9.85 -9.38
CA LYS A 57 24.65 -9.44 -10.64
C LYS A 57 24.93 -7.94 -10.67
N LYS A 58 24.12 -7.13 -9.97
CA LYS A 58 24.19 -5.67 -9.98
C LYS A 58 23.81 -5.10 -8.60
N THR A 59 24.80 -4.71 -7.81
CA THR A 59 24.58 -4.12 -6.47
C THR A 59 23.77 -2.82 -6.48
N LYS A 60 23.70 -2.11 -7.61
CA LYS A 60 22.87 -0.91 -7.79
C LYS A 60 21.36 -1.19 -7.77
N VAL A 61 20.95 -2.46 -7.81
CA VAL A 61 19.55 -2.88 -7.77
C VAL A 61 18.91 -2.67 -6.37
N ASP A 62 19.72 -2.53 -5.32
CA ASP A 62 19.23 -2.17 -3.98
C ASP A 62 18.46 -0.85 -3.97
N TYR A 63 18.92 0.17 -4.72
CA TYR A 63 18.25 1.46 -4.78
C TYR A 63 16.82 1.35 -5.32
N GLY A 64 16.65 0.66 -6.46
CA GLY A 64 15.33 0.42 -7.04
C GLY A 64 14.44 -0.42 -6.12
N SER A 65 15.03 -1.44 -5.48
CA SER A 65 14.32 -2.28 -4.51
C SER A 65 13.84 -1.43 -3.32
N GLY A 66 14.67 -0.50 -2.86
CA GLY A 66 14.37 0.39 -1.74
C GLY A 66 13.23 1.36 -2.01
N ILE A 67 13.15 1.92 -3.22
CA ILE A 67 12.02 2.77 -3.65
C ILE A 67 10.71 1.97 -3.61
N ILE A 68 10.69 0.75 -4.16
CA ILE A 68 9.51 -0.11 -4.16
C ILE A 68 9.10 -0.46 -2.74
N LEU A 69 10.05 -0.90 -1.91
CA LEU A 69 9.78 -1.28 -0.53
C LEU A 69 9.21 -0.11 0.26
N ARG A 70 9.78 1.10 0.14
CA ARG A 70 9.22 2.29 0.79
C ARG A 70 7.75 2.52 0.43
N ALA A 71 7.43 2.42 -0.85
CA ALA A 71 6.08 2.63 -1.35
C ALA A 71 5.11 1.61 -0.73
N VAL A 72 5.45 0.32 -0.77
CA VAL A 72 4.61 -0.74 -0.19
C VAL A 72 4.49 -0.63 1.33
N LEU A 73 5.57 -0.23 2.03
CA LEU A 73 5.53 -0.01 3.48
C LEU A 73 4.61 1.16 3.87
N LEU A 74 4.53 2.20 3.02
CA LEU A 74 3.54 3.27 3.19
C LEU A 74 2.11 2.77 2.94
N ASP A 75 1.88 1.96 1.90
CA ASP A 75 0.56 1.37 1.67
C ASP A 75 0.12 0.49 2.83
N TYR A 76 1.05 -0.30 3.37
CA TYR A 76 0.79 -1.11 4.55
C TYR A 76 0.38 -0.26 5.76
N LEU A 77 1.02 0.90 5.98
CA LEU A 77 0.62 1.87 7.01
C LEU A 77 -0.80 2.40 6.77
N ILE A 78 -1.16 2.69 5.52
CA ILE A 78 -2.51 3.15 5.14
C ILE A 78 -3.54 2.04 5.42
N VAL A 79 -3.26 0.80 5.00
CA VAL A 79 -4.15 -0.35 5.21
C VAL A 79 -4.33 -0.66 6.70
N LEU A 80 -3.26 -0.57 7.50
CA LEU A 80 -3.37 -0.70 8.96
C LEU A 80 -4.28 0.37 9.59
N ASN A 81 -4.26 1.60 9.07
CA ASN A 81 -5.17 2.65 9.53
C ASN A 81 -6.63 2.33 9.18
N ALA A 82 -6.89 1.76 8.00
CA ALA A 82 -8.22 1.27 7.65
C ALA A 82 -8.65 0.13 8.59
N LEU A 83 -7.74 -0.80 8.93
CA LEU A 83 -8.03 -1.86 9.89
C LEU A 83 -8.28 -1.37 11.31
N ASP A 84 -7.60 -0.32 11.76
CA ASP A 84 -7.87 0.29 13.07
C ASP A 84 -9.30 0.84 13.14
N ILE A 85 -9.75 1.50 12.06
CA ILE A 85 -11.13 1.98 11.93
C ILE A 85 -12.10 0.81 11.96
N TYR A 86 -11.82 -0.25 11.21
CA TYR A 86 -12.64 -1.47 11.20
C TYR A 86 -12.74 -2.08 12.62
N GLY A 87 -11.60 -2.27 13.29
CA GLY A 87 -11.50 -2.89 14.61
C GLY A 87 -12.25 -2.11 15.70
N LYS A 88 -12.18 -0.78 15.68
CA LYS A 88 -12.87 0.09 16.66
C LYS A 88 -14.39 0.06 16.52
N ASN A 89 -14.89 -0.23 15.32
CA ASN A 89 -16.31 -0.16 14.99
C ASN A 89 -16.96 -1.52 14.72
N LEU A 90 -16.34 -2.64 15.15
CA LEU A 90 -16.85 -4.00 14.92
C LEU A 90 -18.31 -4.23 15.37
N LYS A 91 -18.76 -3.50 16.39
CA LYS A 91 -20.11 -3.64 16.96
C LYS A 91 -21.16 -2.78 16.26
N ASP A 92 -20.76 -1.87 15.38
CA ASP A 92 -21.64 -0.97 14.64
C ASP A 92 -21.25 -0.95 13.16
N PRO A 93 -21.81 -1.87 12.35
CA PRO A 93 -21.47 -1.99 10.93
C PRO A 93 -21.74 -0.71 10.13
N GLN A 94 -22.75 0.09 10.49
CA GLN A 94 -23.08 1.31 9.77
C GLN A 94 -22.04 2.39 10.01
N THR A 95 -21.67 2.61 11.27
CA THR A 95 -20.60 3.56 11.63
C THR A 95 -19.26 3.10 11.06
N CYS A 96 -18.97 1.80 11.15
CA CYS A 96 -17.76 1.20 10.57
C CYS A 96 -17.64 1.50 9.07
N TYR A 97 -18.68 1.18 8.30
CA TYR A 97 -18.70 1.42 6.86
C TYR A 97 -18.55 2.91 6.52
N LYS A 98 -19.24 3.79 7.24
CA LYS A 98 -19.16 5.24 7.04
C LYS A 98 -17.75 5.78 7.30
N GLU A 99 -17.12 5.38 8.39
CA GLU A 99 -15.76 5.81 8.72
C GLU A 99 -14.72 5.25 7.75
N LEU A 100 -14.84 3.97 7.38
CA LEU A 100 -14.00 3.35 6.37
C LEU A 100 -14.12 4.09 5.03
N LYS A 101 -15.35 4.30 4.54
CA LYS A 101 -15.63 5.03 3.30
C LYS A 101 -15.03 6.43 3.32
N ASN A 102 -15.16 7.17 4.41
CA ASN A 102 -14.55 8.49 4.54
C ASN A 102 -13.01 8.42 4.50
N PHE A 103 -12.41 7.45 5.18
CA PHE A 103 -10.96 7.28 5.19
C PHE A 103 -10.42 6.86 3.82
N THR A 104 -11.04 5.88 3.16
CA THR A 104 -10.61 5.41 1.84
C THR A 104 -10.81 6.47 0.78
N LEU A 105 -11.93 7.20 0.81
CA LEU A 105 -12.15 8.34 -0.07
C LEU A 105 -11.11 9.44 0.14
N MET A 106 -10.74 9.74 1.39
CA MET A 106 -9.67 10.70 1.68
C MET A 106 -8.33 10.26 1.06
N MET A 107 -7.99 8.96 1.12
CA MET A 107 -6.77 8.42 0.52
C MET A 107 -6.81 8.45 -1.02
N LEU A 108 -7.97 8.17 -1.63
CA LEU A 108 -8.17 8.32 -3.07
C LEU A 108 -8.09 9.78 -3.52
N CYS A 109 -8.67 10.71 -2.75
CA CYS A 109 -8.55 12.15 -2.98
C CYS A 109 -7.08 12.61 -2.91
N ASP A 110 -6.29 12.08 -1.97
CA ASP A 110 -4.87 12.42 -1.83
C ASP A 110 -4.07 11.98 -3.06
N SER A 111 -4.42 10.83 -3.63
CA SER A 111 -3.74 10.29 -4.82
C SER A 111 -3.98 11.16 -6.05
N VAL A 112 -5.23 11.57 -6.31
CA VAL A 112 -5.58 12.43 -7.45
C VAL A 112 -5.13 13.88 -7.26
N ARG A 113 -4.98 14.34 -6.00
CA ARG A 113 -4.47 15.68 -5.71
C ARG A 113 -3.09 15.91 -6.33
N ASN A 114 -2.16 14.97 -6.17
CA ASN A 114 -0.81 15.15 -6.71
C ASN A 114 -0.83 15.25 -8.25
N THR A 115 -1.77 14.58 -8.92
CA THR A 115 -1.98 14.74 -10.36
C THR A 115 -2.55 16.12 -10.70
N LEU A 116 -3.50 16.61 -9.90
CA LEU A 116 -4.07 17.95 -10.08
C LEU A 116 -3.00 19.04 -9.86
N ASP A 117 -2.23 18.95 -8.79
CA ASP A 117 -1.11 19.86 -8.49
C ASP A 117 -0.08 19.86 -9.62
N TYR A 118 0.19 18.69 -10.24
CA TYR A 118 1.04 18.61 -11.41
C TYR A 118 0.44 19.35 -12.62
N PHE A 119 -0.86 19.21 -12.88
CA PHE A 119 -1.53 19.92 -13.97
C PHE A 119 -1.42 21.44 -13.81
N GLU A 120 -1.46 21.95 -12.57
CA GLU A 120 -1.24 23.38 -12.29
C GLU A 120 0.15 23.86 -12.75
N THR A 121 1.18 23.03 -12.60
CA THR A 121 2.53 23.35 -13.09
C THR A 121 2.61 23.47 -14.62
N LEU A 122 1.60 22.98 -15.34
CA LEU A 122 1.50 22.96 -16.80
C LEU A 122 0.61 24.08 -17.36
N GLU A 123 -0.10 24.86 -16.53
CA GLU A 123 -1.08 25.87 -16.98
C GLU A 123 -0.49 26.87 -17.98
N ASN A 124 0.77 27.23 -17.81
CA ASN A 124 1.48 28.15 -18.71
C ASN A 124 2.32 27.45 -19.78
N ARG A 125 2.25 26.11 -19.86
CA ARG A 125 3.08 25.28 -20.76
C ARG A 125 2.27 24.54 -21.81
N LEU A 126 0.96 24.40 -21.61
CA LEU A 126 0.06 23.70 -22.52
C LEU A 126 -1.03 24.63 -23.05
N PRO A 127 -1.54 24.37 -24.27
CA PRO A 127 -2.76 25.03 -24.73
C PRO A 127 -3.93 24.77 -23.77
N GLN A 128 -4.75 25.79 -23.52
CA GLN A 128 -5.88 25.69 -22.58
C GLN A 128 -6.84 24.53 -22.93
N GLU A 129 -7.05 24.25 -24.22
CA GLU A 129 -7.89 23.13 -24.66
C GLU A 129 -7.35 21.77 -24.18
N VAL A 130 -6.03 21.57 -24.21
CA VAL A 130 -5.39 20.34 -23.74
C VAL A 130 -5.58 20.20 -22.24
N LEU A 131 -5.34 21.27 -21.49
CA LEU A 131 -5.50 21.29 -20.04
C LEU A 131 -6.97 21.03 -19.63
N SER A 132 -7.92 21.70 -20.28
CA SER A 132 -9.36 21.48 -20.07
C SER A 132 -9.75 20.02 -20.28
N ASN A 133 -9.22 19.36 -21.32
CA ASN A 133 -9.46 17.94 -21.57
C ASN A 133 -8.80 17.04 -20.51
N MET A 134 -7.62 17.40 -20.01
CA MET A 134 -6.96 16.69 -18.91
C MET A 134 -7.81 16.74 -17.63
N TYR A 135 -8.36 17.91 -17.27
CA TYR A 135 -9.28 18.04 -16.14
C TYR A 135 -10.55 17.19 -16.31
N LYS A 136 -11.21 17.26 -17.47
CA LYS A 136 -12.41 16.45 -17.76
C LYS A 136 -12.14 14.94 -17.66
N ASN A 137 -11.00 14.49 -18.19
CA ASN A 137 -10.61 13.08 -18.13
C ASN A 137 -10.32 12.62 -16.70
N LEU A 138 -9.62 13.44 -15.92
CA LEU A 138 -9.31 13.12 -14.52
C LEU A 138 -10.58 12.92 -13.69
N VAL A 139 -11.57 13.83 -13.84
CA VAL A 139 -12.87 13.73 -13.16
C VAL A 139 -13.66 12.52 -13.64
N LYS A 140 -13.69 12.26 -14.96
CA LYS A 140 -14.39 11.11 -15.53
C LYS A 140 -13.82 9.78 -15.01
N MET A 141 -12.51 9.70 -14.81
CA MET A 141 -11.85 8.48 -14.29
C MET A 141 -12.02 8.30 -12.79
N ASN A 142 -12.20 9.39 -12.02
CA ASN A 142 -12.24 9.34 -10.56
C ASN A 142 -13.40 10.20 -9.99
N PRO A 143 -14.66 9.96 -10.40
CA PRO A 143 -15.77 10.87 -10.10
C PRO A 143 -16.05 11.00 -8.59
N SER A 144 -15.78 9.95 -7.81
CA SER A 144 -15.96 9.97 -6.36
C SER A 144 -15.07 11.00 -5.65
N CYS A 145 -13.89 11.30 -6.20
CA CYS A 145 -12.86 12.15 -5.59
C CYS A 145 -13.12 13.66 -5.73
N PHE A 146 -14.04 14.07 -6.59
CA PHE A 146 -14.32 15.47 -6.88
C PHE A 146 -15.72 15.90 -6.40
N GLU A 147 -15.87 17.20 -6.17
CA GLU A 147 -17.19 17.84 -6.07
C GLU A 147 -17.93 17.75 -7.42
N GLU A 148 -19.22 18.13 -7.44
CA GLU A 148 -19.98 18.18 -8.68
C GLU A 148 -19.27 19.07 -9.71
N TYR A 149 -19.02 18.53 -10.90
CA TYR A 149 -18.20 19.17 -11.92
C TYR A 149 -19.03 19.40 -13.18
N SER A 150 -19.06 20.66 -13.64
CA SER A 150 -19.84 21.12 -14.80
C SER A 150 -19.31 20.62 -16.15
N PHE A 151 -18.13 19.99 -16.18
CA PHE A 151 -17.43 19.59 -17.41
C PHE A 151 -17.16 20.75 -18.40
N ASP A 152 -17.07 21.98 -17.88
CA ASP A 152 -16.72 23.18 -18.67
C ASP A 152 -15.21 23.26 -19.02
N GLY A 153 -14.36 22.51 -18.32
CA GLY A 153 -12.91 22.54 -18.50
C GLY A 153 -12.18 23.38 -17.46
N SER A 154 -12.90 23.90 -16.46
CA SER A 154 -12.31 24.54 -15.29
C SER A 154 -11.56 23.55 -14.40
N LYS A 155 -10.76 24.07 -13.47
CA LYS A 155 -10.04 23.24 -12.50
C LYS A 155 -11.07 22.57 -11.56
N PRO A 156 -11.08 21.23 -11.45
CA PRO A 156 -12.01 20.54 -10.56
C PRO A 156 -11.60 20.70 -9.09
N ILE A 157 -12.58 20.63 -8.19
CA ILE A 157 -12.39 20.75 -6.74
C ILE A 157 -12.40 19.36 -6.11
N ILE A 158 -11.38 19.05 -5.31
CA ILE A 158 -11.26 17.77 -4.61
C ILE A 158 -12.19 17.76 -3.40
N LYS A 159 -12.95 16.67 -3.24
CA LYS A 159 -13.99 16.53 -2.22
C LYS A 159 -13.47 16.48 -0.78
N MET A 160 -12.24 16.01 -0.57
CA MET A 160 -11.62 15.90 0.76
C MET A 160 -10.25 16.57 0.78
N THR A 161 -9.95 17.32 1.84
CA THR A 161 -8.71 18.12 1.96
C THR A 161 -7.90 17.82 3.23
N ASN A 162 -8.49 17.11 4.20
CA ASN A 162 -7.88 16.82 5.51
C ASN A 162 -6.99 15.57 5.49
N PHE A 163 -6.02 15.51 4.57
CA PHE A 163 -5.17 14.34 4.37
C PHE A 163 -4.30 14.02 5.59
N ARG A 164 -4.04 12.73 5.81
CA ARG A 164 -3.16 12.25 6.90
C ARG A 164 -1.74 12.07 6.40
N SER A 165 -0.80 12.76 7.03
CA SER A 165 0.63 12.52 6.86
C SER A 165 1.04 11.12 7.35
N PRO A 166 2.17 10.55 6.86
CA PRO A 166 2.71 9.29 7.38
C PRO A 166 2.93 9.30 8.91
N LYS A 167 3.32 10.45 9.48
CA LYS A 167 3.47 10.62 10.93
C LYS A 167 2.14 10.50 11.67
N GLN A 168 1.07 11.11 11.15
CA GLN A 168 -0.27 10.98 11.73
C GLN A 168 -0.76 9.52 11.65
N MET A 169 -0.56 8.85 10.51
CA MET A 169 -0.92 7.44 10.34
C MET A 169 -0.13 6.51 11.28
N PHE A 170 1.15 6.82 11.54
CA PHE A 170 1.94 6.06 12.49
C PHE A 170 1.50 6.25 13.95
N ASN A 171 1.13 7.48 14.34
CA ASN A 171 0.63 7.75 15.69
C ASN A 171 -0.60 6.91 16.02
N VAL A 172 -1.47 6.63 15.04
CA VAL A 172 -2.60 5.71 15.21
C VAL A 172 -2.11 4.33 15.67
N LEU A 173 -1.09 3.77 15.02
CA LEU A 173 -0.52 2.46 15.38
C LEU A 173 0.07 2.44 16.79
N LEU A 174 0.70 3.54 17.22
CA LEU A 174 1.27 3.64 18.56
C LEU A 174 0.20 3.62 19.66
N THR A 175 -0.98 4.17 19.36
CA THR A 175 -2.10 4.26 20.30
C THR A 175 -3.07 3.08 20.23
N SER A 176 -3.02 2.30 19.15
CA SER A 176 -3.86 1.12 18.94
C SER A 176 -3.29 -0.07 19.69
N ARG A 177 -4.08 -0.68 20.60
CA ARG A 177 -3.64 -1.83 21.40
C ARG A 177 -3.40 -3.05 20.50
N GLU A 178 -4.25 -3.23 19.50
CA GLU A 178 -4.29 -4.36 18.59
C GLU A 178 -3.17 -4.28 17.55
N LEU A 179 -2.82 -3.07 17.10
CA LEU A 179 -1.84 -2.87 16.02
C LEU A 179 -0.42 -2.56 16.50
N GLN A 180 -0.19 -2.48 17.81
CA GLN A 180 1.11 -2.14 18.39
C GLN A 180 2.23 -3.10 17.95
N SER A 181 1.89 -4.37 17.67
CA SER A 181 2.82 -5.39 17.18
C SER A 181 3.40 -5.06 15.80
N TYR A 182 2.72 -4.22 15.01
CA TYR A 182 3.15 -3.84 13.66
C TYR A 182 3.99 -2.56 13.62
N LYS A 183 4.27 -1.92 14.78
CA LYS A 183 5.00 -0.64 14.84
C LYS A 183 6.37 -0.66 14.15
N SER A 184 7.04 -1.80 14.12
CA SER A 184 8.36 -1.96 13.47
C SER A 184 8.33 -1.69 11.97
N ILE A 185 7.14 -1.66 11.35
CA ILE A 185 6.99 -1.27 9.95
C ILE A 185 7.42 0.17 9.71
N TYR A 186 7.21 1.06 10.69
CA TYR A 186 7.57 2.46 10.54
C TYR A 186 9.08 2.64 10.51
N ASP A 187 9.82 1.87 11.31
CA ASP A 187 11.29 1.88 11.27
C ASP A 187 11.79 1.42 9.89
N ALA A 188 11.16 0.39 9.30
CA ALA A 188 11.46 -0.04 7.94
C ALA A 188 11.11 1.05 6.91
N TYR A 189 9.94 1.69 7.03
CA TYR A 189 9.54 2.79 6.17
C TYR A 189 10.53 3.97 6.25
N LEU A 190 10.96 4.35 7.44
CA LEU A 190 11.96 5.40 7.64
C LEU A 190 13.32 4.99 7.05
N PHE A 191 13.75 3.73 7.27
CA PHE A 191 14.97 3.21 6.68
C PHE A 191 14.95 3.30 5.16
N TYR A 192 13.83 2.98 4.51
CA TYR A 192 13.69 3.08 3.05
C TYR A 192 13.31 4.50 2.58
N SER A 193 12.90 5.42 3.46
CA SER A 193 12.67 6.83 3.08
C SER A 193 13.96 7.61 2.84
N LYS A 194 15.11 7.08 3.24
CA LYS A 194 16.43 7.64 2.90
C LYS A 194 16.69 7.73 1.39
N TYR A 195 16.04 6.90 0.58
CA TYR A 195 16.29 6.83 -0.87
C TYR A 195 15.72 8.05 -1.62
N ASP A 196 14.95 8.92 -0.96
CA ASP A 196 14.45 10.20 -1.50
C ASP A 196 15.41 11.38 -1.31
N HIS A 197 16.33 11.28 -0.35
CA HIS A 197 17.16 12.40 0.04
C HIS A 197 18.61 12.12 -0.37
N PHE A 198 19.12 12.87 -1.35
CA PHE A 198 20.54 12.89 -1.66
C PHE A 198 21.33 13.37 -0.45
N GLY A 199 22.02 12.44 0.21
CA GLY A 199 22.92 12.76 1.31
C GLY A 199 23.87 11.61 1.59
N ASN A 200 25.02 11.93 2.18
CA ASN A 200 26.07 11.00 2.62
C ASN A 200 25.58 9.73 3.37
N MET A 201 24.32 9.69 3.83
CA MET A 201 23.66 8.49 4.35
C MET A 201 23.46 7.39 3.28
N PHE A 202 23.10 7.72 2.04
CA PHE A 202 23.07 6.74 0.93
C PHE A 202 24.49 6.18 0.67
N TYR A 203 25.52 7.01 0.82
CA TYR A 203 26.92 6.61 0.68
C TYR A 203 27.38 5.60 1.76
N GLY A 204 26.93 5.77 3.01
CA GLY A 204 27.18 4.80 4.08
C GLY A 204 26.41 3.48 3.92
N LEU A 205 25.19 3.56 3.41
CA LEU A 205 24.28 2.40 3.32
C LEU A 205 24.48 1.58 2.02
N SER A 206 24.97 2.22 0.95
CA SER A 206 25.46 1.53 -0.25
C SER A 206 26.72 0.68 0.00
N ARG A 207 27.38 0.85 1.16
CA ARG A 207 28.51 0.04 1.62
C ARG A 207 28.11 -1.11 2.55
N ILE A 208 26.82 -1.26 2.87
CA ILE A 208 26.32 -2.45 3.55
C ILE A 208 26.66 -3.68 2.69
N LYS A 209 27.08 -4.78 3.32
CA LYS A 209 27.38 -6.01 2.60
C LYS A 209 26.12 -6.49 1.86
N PRO A 210 26.25 -7.03 0.64
CA PRO A 210 25.09 -7.51 -0.12
C PRO A 210 24.19 -8.48 0.66
N ALA A 211 24.76 -9.32 1.53
CA ALA A 211 23.99 -10.22 2.39
C ALA A 211 23.09 -9.48 3.39
N ASP A 212 23.58 -8.41 4.01
CA ASP A 212 22.83 -7.61 4.97
C ASP A 212 21.75 -6.76 4.27
N GLN A 213 22.03 -6.26 3.06
CA GLN A 213 21.02 -5.59 2.23
C GLN A 213 19.89 -6.56 1.88
N LEU A 214 20.23 -7.78 1.45
CA LEU A 214 19.24 -8.81 1.14
C LEU A 214 18.43 -9.24 2.39
N ALA A 215 19.06 -9.29 3.56
CA ALA A 215 18.35 -9.55 4.82
C ALA A 215 17.35 -8.44 5.17
N ASN A 216 17.68 -7.17 4.90
CA ASN A 216 16.74 -6.06 5.07
C ASN A 216 15.56 -6.15 4.09
N ILE A 217 15.83 -6.51 2.83
CA ILE A 217 14.78 -6.77 1.83
C ILE A 217 13.89 -7.91 2.32
N ASP A 218 14.45 -9.04 2.75
CA ASP A 218 13.69 -10.19 3.25
C ASP A 218 12.78 -9.80 4.42
N LYS A 219 13.32 -9.04 5.38
CA LYS A 219 12.55 -8.51 6.51
C LYS A 219 11.41 -7.60 6.05
N ALA A 220 11.65 -6.69 5.11
CA ALA A 220 10.62 -5.79 4.61
C ALA A 220 9.52 -6.52 3.81
N VAL A 221 9.90 -7.55 3.04
CA VAL A 221 8.95 -8.36 2.24
C VAL A 221 7.99 -9.18 3.12
N THR A 222 8.28 -9.38 4.40
CA THR A 222 7.31 -9.99 5.34
C THR A 222 6.00 -9.18 5.47
N ALA A 223 6.03 -7.89 5.16
CA ALA A 223 4.83 -7.04 5.16
C ALA A 223 3.89 -7.32 3.98
N PHE A 224 4.38 -7.91 2.89
CA PHE A 224 3.59 -8.04 1.66
C PHE A 224 2.40 -9.00 1.82
N PRO A 225 2.59 -10.26 2.29
CA PRO A 225 1.45 -11.15 2.55
C PRO A 225 0.49 -10.61 3.61
N LYS A 226 1.01 -9.90 4.62
CA LYS A 226 0.18 -9.27 5.66
C LYS A 226 -0.67 -8.13 5.09
N SER A 227 -0.11 -7.33 4.19
CA SER A 227 -0.84 -6.27 3.48
C SER A 227 -2.02 -6.87 2.71
N LEU A 228 -1.75 -7.93 1.95
CA LEU A 228 -2.77 -8.70 1.22
C LEU A 228 -3.84 -9.23 2.19
N MET A 229 -3.46 -9.86 3.29
CA MET A 229 -4.39 -10.38 4.30
C MET A 229 -5.32 -9.28 4.81
N PHE A 230 -4.76 -8.11 5.15
CA PHE A 230 -5.54 -7.01 5.69
C PHE A 230 -6.51 -6.41 4.69
N ILE A 231 -6.12 -6.31 3.42
CA ILE A 231 -7.03 -5.88 2.35
C ILE A 231 -8.16 -6.90 2.19
N ILE A 232 -7.85 -8.20 2.19
CA ILE A 232 -8.86 -9.27 2.13
C ILE A 232 -9.78 -9.23 3.35
N VAL A 233 -9.28 -8.93 4.55
CA VAL A 233 -10.11 -8.77 5.76
C VAL A 233 -11.11 -7.62 5.58
N ILE A 234 -10.68 -6.48 5.04
CA ILE A 234 -11.55 -5.35 4.74
C ILE A 234 -12.62 -5.77 3.71
N LEU A 235 -12.23 -6.42 2.62
CA LEU A 235 -13.17 -6.92 1.60
C LEU A 235 -14.16 -7.95 2.18
N ASN A 236 -13.69 -8.87 3.02
CA ASN A 236 -14.54 -9.87 3.67
C ASN A 236 -15.56 -9.23 4.61
N SER A 237 -15.24 -8.07 5.20
CA SER A 237 -16.21 -7.34 6.02
C SER A 237 -17.35 -6.73 5.21
N LEU A 238 -17.09 -6.35 3.95
CA LEU A 238 -18.08 -5.81 3.03
C LEU A 238 -18.88 -6.92 2.33
N TYR A 239 -18.19 -8.02 2.01
CA TYR A 239 -18.74 -9.15 1.27
C TYR A 239 -18.60 -10.46 2.06
N PRO A 240 -19.21 -10.58 3.26
CA PRO A 240 -18.98 -11.72 4.15
C PRO A 240 -19.55 -13.05 3.65
N LYS A 241 -20.31 -13.04 2.54
CA LYS A 241 -20.87 -14.24 1.89
C LYS A 241 -20.15 -14.59 0.58
N ASP A 242 -19.13 -13.82 0.22
CA ASP A 242 -18.35 -14.07 -0.99
C ASP A 242 -17.37 -15.21 -0.75
N GLU A 243 -17.67 -16.37 -1.31
CA GLU A 243 -16.88 -17.60 -1.12
C GLU A 243 -15.43 -17.43 -1.60
N LEU A 244 -15.20 -16.65 -2.68
CA LEU A 244 -13.84 -16.41 -3.16
C LEU A 244 -13.06 -15.64 -2.11
N ILE A 245 -13.62 -14.57 -1.56
CA ILE A 245 -12.95 -13.74 -0.55
C ILE A 245 -12.68 -14.53 0.74
N GLN A 246 -13.64 -15.32 1.20
CA GLN A 246 -13.44 -16.20 2.36
C GLN A 246 -12.32 -17.21 2.13
N ASN A 247 -12.30 -17.86 0.95
CA ASN A 247 -11.25 -18.81 0.59
C ASN A 247 -9.87 -18.12 0.51
N LYS A 248 -9.77 -16.93 -0.08
CA LYS A 248 -8.50 -16.18 -0.15
C LYS A 248 -8.01 -15.74 1.23
N LEU A 249 -8.93 -15.41 2.14
CA LEU A 249 -8.59 -15.08 3.52
C LEU A 249 -7.93 -16.28 4.20
N TYR A 250 -8.57 -17.45 4.12
CA TYR A 250 -8.03 -18.68 4.70
C TYR A 250 -6.67 -19.06 4.09
N GLU A 251 -6.55 -19.04 2.76
CA GLU A 251 -5.29 -19.35 2.07
C GLU A 251 -4.15 -18.40 2.49
N THR A 252 -4.46 -17.11 2.66
CA THR A 252 -3.48 -16.10 3.05
C THR A 252 -3.06 -16.22 4.51
N MET A 253 -4.01 -16.47 5.42
CA MET A 253 -3.70 -16.75 6.83
C MET A 253 -2.84 -18.01 6.96
N SER A 254 -3.23 -19.11 6.29
CA SER A 254 -2.45 -20.35 6.29
C SER A 254 -1.03 -20.15 5.74
N PHE A 255 -0.87 -19.35 4.69
CA PHE A 255 0.44 -19.03 4.15
C PHE A 255 1.30 -18.23 5.13
N ILE A 256 0.72 -17.23 5.81
CA ILE A 256 1.41 -16.42 6.83
C ILE A 256 1.85 -17.31 7.99
N ASP A 257 0.97 -18.16 8.51
CA ASP A 257 1.30 -19.08 9.60
C ASP A 257 2.44 -20.02 9.20
N GLU A 258 2.43 -20.52 7.96
CA GLU A 258 3.51 -21.38 7.48
C GLU A 258 4.86 -20.64 7.44
N ILE A 259 4.91 -19.44 6.86
CA ILE A 259 6.18 -18.69 6.75
C ILE A 259 6.67 -18.14 8.10
N GLU A 260 5.78 -17.91 9.07
CA GLU A 260 6.14 -17.47 10.42
C GLU A 260 6.61 -18.65 11.28
N ASN A 261 6.01 -19.83 11.14
CA ASN A 261 6.47 -21.04 11.82
C ASN A 261 7.79 -21.59 11.25
N LEU A 262 8.11 -21.27 10.00
CA LEU A 262 9.41 -21.55 9.39
C LEU A 262 10.52 -20.56 9.80
N ALA A 263 10.18 -19.44 10.45
CA ALA A 263 11.18 -18.52 10.97
C ALA A 263 11.78 -19.10 12.27
N PRO A 264 13.06 -19.52 12.29
CA PRO A 264 13.65 -20.03 13.51
C PRO A 264 13.53 -18.96 14.59
N HIS A 265 13.09 -19.34 15.79
CA HIS A 265 13.06 -18.52 17.00
C HIS A 265 14.46 -17.96 17.31
N SER A 266 14.86 -16.93 16.58
CA SER A 266 16.10 -16.19 16.75
C SER A 266 15.89 -15.09 17.80
N SER A 267 15.50 -15.51 19.01
CA SER A 267 15.64 -14.70 20.23
C SER A 267 15.30 -15.51 21.49
N LYS A 268 16.03 -16.60 21.74
CA LYS A 268 16.47 -16.84 23.13
C LYS A 268 17.87 -16.26 23.25
N ARG A 269 17.96 -14.96 23.55
CA ARG A 269 19.16 -14.43 24.19
C ARG A 269 19.19 -15.08 25.57
N THR A 270 20.11 -16.02 25.74
CA THR A 270 20.64 -16.42 27.04
C THR A 270 21.11 -15.16 27.76
N SER A 271 20.36 -14.75 28.78
CA SER A 271 20.88 -13.95 29.87
C SER A 271 21.56 -14.91 30.84
N GLU A 272 22.89 -14.98 30.75
CA GLU A 272 23.76 -15.18 31.90
C GLU A 272 24.35 -13.81 32.26
#